data_AF-A0A2E6PST2-F1
#
_entry.id   AF-A0A2E6PST2-F1
#
_cell.length_a   1.000
_cell.length_b   1.000
_cell.length_c   1.000
_cell.angle_alpha   90.00
_cell.angle_beta   90.00
_cell.angle_gamma   90.00
#
_symmetry.space_group_name_H-M   'P 1'
#
loop_
_entity.id
_entity.type
_entity.pdbx_description
1 polymer ?
#
loop_
_entity_poly.entity_id
_entity_poly.type
_entity_poly.pdbx_seq_one_letter_code
_entity_poly.pdbx_strand_id
1 'polypeptide(L)'
;MTVEELKDKIKTLTIKVIQDRKKAEYAAIEFDELTKFPELKEVILNLLTSDFDSFIASIDWVAPRPTTFRINLQNDEEFYLIWMRRSWIAQVEGKKYYLLNLPEEERAAEAIARILRYGPAGGEEEAADIDTSTDDTDVEVTDDAGGEEVVIDDTTNVDIET
;
A
#
# COMPACT_ATOMS: atom_id res chain seq x y z
N MET A 1 -17.42 9.44 25.15
CA MET A 1 -17.77 9.60 23.73
C MET A 1 -19.26 9.83 23.64
N THR A 2 -19.68 11.00 23.16
CA THR A 2 -21.10 11.35 23.01
C THR A 2 -21.64 10.88 21.66
N VAL A 3 -22.97 10.80 21.51
CA VAL A 3 -23.61 10.38 20.25
C VAL A 3 -23.29 11.35 19.10
N GLU A 4 -23.08 12.63 19.40
CA GLU A 4 -22.72 13.68 18.45
C GLU A 4 -21.28 13.49 17.95
N GLU A 5 -20.33 13.29 18.86
CA GLU A 5 -18.93 12.97 18.51
C GLU A 5 -18.82 11.72 17.63
N LEU A 6 -19.66 10.71 17.87
CA LEU A 6 -19.68 9.48 17.07
C LEU A 6 -20.20 9.73 15.65
N LYS A 7 -21.28 10.51 15.49
CA LYS A 7 -21.81 10.89 14.18
C LYS A 7 -20.80 11.69 13.36
N ASP A 8 -20.10 12.63 14.00
CA ASP A 8 -19.12 13.45 13.30
C ASP A 8 -17.89 12.63 12.87
N LYS A 9 -17.40 11.72 13.72
CA LYS A 9 -16.35 10.77 13.30
C LYS A 9 -16.78 9.90 12.13
N ILE A 10 -18.01 9.38 12.12
CA ILE A 10 -18.52 8.58 10.98
C ILE A 10 -18.52 9.41 9.70
N LYS A 11 -18.99 10.66 9.73
CA LYS A 11 -18.99 11.54 8.55
C LYS A 11 -17.58 11.76 8.01
N THR A 12 -16.63 12.11 8.89
CA THR A 12 -15.23 12.32 8.50
C THR A 12 -14.63 11.05 7.89
N LEU A 13 -14.84 9.89 8.50
CA LEU A 13 -14.37 8.61 7.95
C LEU A 13 -15.00 8.30 6.60
N THR A 14 -16.29 8.58 6.43
CA THR A 14 -17.00 8.33 5.17
C THR A 14 -16.42 9.18 4.03
N ILE A 15 -16.15 10.47 4.29
CA ILE A 15 -15.54 11.37 3.31
C ILE A 15 -14.15 10.87 2.92
N LYS A 16 -13.34 10.47 3.91
CA LYS A 16 -12.00 9.91 3.69
C LYS A 16 -12.03 8.67 2.81
N VAL A 17 -12.90 7.69 3.10
CA VAL A 17 -13.04 6.47 2.28
C VAL A 17 -13.42 6.79 0.83
N ILE A 18 -14.28 7.78 0.61
CA ILE A 18 -14.64 8.21 -0.75
C ILE A 18 -13.44 8.84 -1.48
N GLN A 19 -12.64 9.65 -0.78
CA GLN A 19 -11.43 10.26 -1.32
C GLN A 19 -10.38 9.20 -1.67
N ASP A 20 -10.11 8.25 -0.77
CA ASP A 20 -9.16 7.16 -0.97
C ASP A 20 -9.56 6.30 -2.17
N ARG A 21 -10.86 6.02 -2.34
CA ARG A 21 -11.37 5.29 -3.51
C ARG A 21 -11.17 6.07 -4.82
N LYS A 22 -11.44 7.37 -4.82
CA LYS A 22 -11.21 8.22 -6.01
C LYS A 22 -9.72 8.24 -6.36
N LYS A 23 -8.84 8.41 -5.37
CA LYS A 23 -7.38 8.38 -5.56
C LYS A 23 -6.93 7.07 -6.22
N ALA A 24 -7.40 5.93 -5.68
CA ALA A 24 -7.14 4.62 -6.24
C ALA A 24 -7.64 4.45 -7.69
N GLU A 25 -8.81 5.02 -8.01
CA GLU A 25 -9.34 5.00 -9.38
C GLU A 25 -8.50 5.85 -10.34
N TYR A 26 -8.05 7.03 -9.92
CA TYR A 26 -7.17 7.87 -10.73
C TYR A 26 -5.80 7.22 -10.96
N ALA A 27 -5.15 6.71 -9.91
CA ALA A 27 -3.88 5.99 -10.03
C ALA A 27 -3.98 4.77 -10.95
N ALA A 28 -5.09 4.04 -10.90
CA ALA A 28 -5.28 2.88 -11.78
C ALA A 28 -5.37 3.22 -13.27
N ILE A 29 -5.65 4.47 -13.65
CA ILE A 29 -5.65 4.90 -15.05
C ILE A 29 -4.21 4.96 -15.59
N GLU A 30 -3.22 5.19 -14.73
CA GLU A 30 -1.82 5.29 -15.13
C GLU A 30 -1.24 3.92 -15.52
N PHE A 31 -1.82 2.83 -15.00
CA PHE A 31 -1.42 1.46 -15.31
C PHE A 31 -2.45 0.79 -16.23
N ASP A 32 -2.08 0.60 -17.50
CA ASP A 32 -2.93 -0.02 -18.53
C ASP A 32 -3.43 -1.42 -18.09
N GLU A 33 -2.60 -2.20 -17.39
CA GLU A 33 -2.97 -3.49 -16.80
C GLU A 33 -4.10 -3.38 -15.78
N LEU A 34 -4.12 -2.34 -14.95
CA LEU A 34 -5.17 -2.14 -13.94
C LEU A 34 -6.51 -1.74 -14.55
N THR A 35 -6.49 -1.09 -15.72
CA THR A 35 -7.72 -0.81 -16.48
C THR A 35 -8.28 -2.06 -17.15
N LYS A 36 -7.41 -2.96 -17.63
CA LYS A 36 -7.79 -4.23 -18.28
C LYS A 36 -8.27 -5.28 -17.28
N PHE A 37 -7.69 -5.31 -16.08
CA PHE A 37 -7.94 -6.33 -15.06
C PHE A 37 -8.41 -5.68 -13.74
N PRO A 38 -9.72 -5.38 -13.59
CA PRO A 38 -10.23 -4.74 -12.37
C PRO A 38 -10.02 -5.60 -11.11
N GLU A 39 -10.05 -6.93 -11.23
CA GLU A 39 -9.76 -7.86 -10.12
C GLU A 39 -8.31 -7.76 -9.62
N LEU A 40 -7.36 -7.38 -10.49
CA LEU A 40 -5.97 -7.15 -10.11
C LEU A 40 -5.85 -5.89 -9.25
N LYS A 41 -6.56 -4.82 -9.63
CA LYS A 41 -6.63 -3.57 -8.87
C LYS A 41 -7.14 -3.79 -7.45
N GLU A 42 -8.21 -4.56 -7.28
CA GLU A 42 -8.78 -4.85 -5.96
C GLU A 42 -7.77 -5.54 -5.03
N VAL A 43 -7.00 -6.51 -5.55
CA VAL A 43 -5.99 -7.19 -4.74
C VAL A 43 -4.77 -6.33 -4.43
N ILE A 44 -4.35 -5.49 -5.38
CA ILE A 44 -3.29 -4.51 -5.10
C ILE A 44 -3.75 -3.53 -4.02
N LEU A 45 -4.99 -3.05 -4.08
CA LEU A 45 -5.55 -2.18 -3.05
C LEU A 45 -5.60 -2.84 -1.67
N ASN A 46 -5.94 -4.12 -1.60
CA ASN A 46 -5.95 -4.85 -0.35
C ASN A 46 -4.54 -5.03 0.24
N LEU A 47 -3.51 -5.23 -0.60
CA LEU A 47 -2.13 -5.46 -0.15
C LEU A 47 -1.34 -4.18 0.12
N LEU A 48 -1.49 -3.15 -0.73
CA LEU A 48 -0.68 -1.93 -0.75
C LEU A 48 -1.48 -0.67 -0.39
N THR A 49 -2.77 -0.78 -0.07
CA THR A 49 -3.70 0.32 0.22
C THR A 49 -3.95 1.26 -0.96
N SER A 50 -4.68 2.37 -0.76
CA SER A 50 -4.98 3.38 -1.79
C SER A 50 -3.74 4.12 -2.32
N ASP A 51 -2.62 4.02 -1.61
CA ASP A 51 -1.38 4.74 -1.90
C ASP A 51 -0.38 3.90 -2.72
N PHE A 52 -0.83 2.76 -3.27
CA PHE A 52 0.00 1.81 -4.03
C PHE A 52 0.82 2.46 -5.16
N ASP A 53 0.30 3.53 -5.75
CA ASP A 53 0.90 4.28 -6.85
C ASP A 53 2.34 4.74 -6.55
N SER A 54 2.60 5.19 -5.32
CA SER A 54 3.92 5.67 -4.92
C SER A 54 4.94 4.55 -4.71
N PHE A 55 4.50 3.28 -4.68
CA PHE A 55 5.35 2.13 -4.41
C PHE A 55 5.55 1.23 -5.63
N ILE A 56 4.65 1.28 -6.61
CA ILE A 56 4.74 0.48 -7.83
C ILE A 56 5.49 1.28 -8.91
N ALA A 57 6.48 0.64 -9.55
CA ALA A 57 7.18 1.17 -10.71
C ALA A 57 6.51 0.74 -12.01
N SER A 58 6.21 -0.55 -12.15
CA SER A 58 5.45 -1.07 -13.30
C SER A 58 4.79 -2.40 -12.98
N ILE A 59 3.83 -2.79 -13.83
CA ILE A 59 3.11 -4.05 -13.74
C ILE A 59 3.30 -4.79 -15.06
N ASP A 60 4.01 -5.91 -15.02
CA ASP A 60 4.25 -6.71 -16.22
C ASP A 60 3.35 -7.94 -16.24
N TRP A 61 2.62 -8.15 -17.35
CA TRP A 61 1.92 -9.41 -17.58
C TRP A 61 2.89 -10.47 -18.13
N VAL A 62 3.42 -11.33 -17.23
CA VAL A 62 4.51 -12.27 -17.56
C VAL A 62 4.05 -13.63 -18.07
N ALA A 63 2.85 -14.08 -17.70
CA ALA A 63 2.32 -15.37 -18.17
C ALA A 63 0.81 -15.35 -18.36
N PRO A 64 0.28 -15.94 -19.46
CA PRO A 64 -1.16 -16.00 -19.71
C PRO A 64 -1.87 -17.15 -18.99
N ARG A 65 -1.17 -18.25 -18.65
CA ARG A 65 -1.75 -19.42 -17.96
C ARG A 65 -0.71 -20.12 -17.06
N PRO A 66 -0.87 -20.10 -15.72
CA PRO A 66 -1.83 -19.26 -14.97
C PRO A 66 -1.55 -17.77 -15.22
N THR A 67 -2.60 -16.92 -15.21
CA THR A 67 -2.42 -15.48 -15.42
C THR A 67 -1.53 -14.95 -14.30
N THR A 68 -0.34 -14.48 -14.64
CA THR A 68 0.67 -14.06 -13.67
C THR A 68 1.13 -12.67 -14.00
N PHE A 69 1.07 -11.79 -13.01
CA PHE A 69 1.60 -10.44 -13.06
C PHE A 69 2.83 -10.37 -12.19
N ARG A 70 3.85 -9.68 -12.69
CA ARG A 70 5.00 -9.26 -11.89
C ARG A 70 4.78 -7.80 -11.54
N ILE A 71 4.79 -7.51 -10.24
CA ILE A 71 4.67 -6.16 -9.71
C ILE A 71 6.09 -5.72 -9.36
N ASN A 72 6.60 -4.75 -10.13
CA ASN A 72 7.90 -4.15 -9.88
C ASN A 72 7.69 -2.98 -8.94
N LEU A 73 8.42 -2.96 -7.84
CA LEU A 73 8.38 -1.89 -6.85
C LEU A 73 9.42 -0.81 -7.17
N GLN A 74 9.24 0.39 -6.62
CA GLN A 74 10.16 1.52 -6.80
C GLN A 74 11.56 1.29 -6.21
N ASN A 75 11.71 0.33 -5.29
CA ASN A 75 12.99 -0.04 -4.67
C ASN A 75 13.71 -1.20 -5.39
N ASP A 76 13.42 -1.41 -6.68
CA ASP A 76 13.96 -2.50 -7.53
C ASP A 76 13.67 -3.94 -7.04
N GLU A 77 12.79 -4.09 -6.04
CA GLU A 77 12.27 -5.39 -5.63
C GLU A 77 11.02 -5.77 -6.43
N GLU A 78 10.70 -7.06 -6.48
CA GLU A 78 9.54 -7.57 -7.22
C GLU A 78 8.77 -8.63 -6.43
N PHE A 79 7.47 -8.69 -6.67
CA PHE A 79 6.64 -9.81 -6.24
C PHE A 79 5.66 -10.22 -7.33
N TYR A 80 5.15 -11.44 -7.23
CA TYR A 80 4.26 -11.99 -8.25
C TYR A 80 2.84 -12.14 -7.73
N LEU A 81 1.87 -11.73 -8.55
CA LEU A 81 0.46 -12.02 -8.35
C LEU A 81 0.00 -13.04 -9.38
N ILE A 82 -0.33 -14.23 -8.90
CA ILE A 82 -0.80 -15.35 -9.73
C ILE A 82 -2.30 -15.49 -9.53
N TRP A 83 -3.07 -15.27 -10.59
CA TRP A 83 -4.50 -15.53 -10.59
C TRP A 83 -4.77 -17.03 -10.67
N MET A 84 -5.60 -17.51 -9.74
CA MET A 84 -6.21 -18.83 -9.79
C MET A 84 -7.70 -18.72 -10.07
N ARG A 85 -8.38 -19.85 -10.29
CA ARG A 85 -9.82 -19.87 -10.66
C ARG A 85 -10.75 -19.08 -9.73
N ARG A 86 -10.38 -18.86 -8.47
CA ARG A 86 -11.25 -18.26 -7.44
C ARG A 86 -10.55 -17.25 -6.53
N SER A 87 -9.23 -17.13 -6.61
CA SER A 87 -8.45 -16.30 -5.68
C SER A 87 -7.07 -16.03 -6.26
N TRP A 88 -6.36 -15.10 -5.64
CA TRP A 88 -4.98 -14.76 -5.99
C TRP A 88 -3.98 -15.48 -5.08
N ILE A 89 -2.77 -15.69 -5.60
CA ILE A 89 -1.58 -16.03 -4.81
C ILE A 89 -0.59 -14.88 -4.95
N ALA A 90 -0.16 -14.33 -3.82
CA ALA A 90 1.01 -13.47 -3.78
C ALA A 90 2.26 -14.32 -3.54
N GLN A 91 3.25 -14.21 -4.41
CA GLN A 91 4.56 -14.82 -4.21
C GLN A 91 5.58 -13.73 -3.93
N VAL A 92 6.05 -13.67 -2.68
CA VAL A 92 6.99 -12.66 -2.16
C VAL A 92 8.23 -13.39 -1.67
N GLU A 93 9.42 -13.01 -2.14
CA GLU A 93 10.69 -13.70 -1.82
C GLU A 93 10.63 -15.24 -2.00
N GLY A 94 9.89 -15.70 -3.02
CA GLY A 94 9.68 -17.13 -3.31
C GLY A 94 8.65 -17.86 -2.43
N LYS A 95 8.13 -17.23 -1.37
CA LYS A 95 7.07 -17.78 -0.52
C LYS A 95 5.71 -17.46 -1.09
N LYS A 96 4.78 -18.43 -1.09
CA LYS A 96 3.44 -18.29 -1.65
C LYS A 96 2.41 -18.06 -0.54
N TYR A 97 1.65 -16.99 -0.66
CA TYR A 97 0.56 -16.59 0.22
C TYR A 97 -0.76 -16.69 -0.53
N TYR A 98 -1.69 -17.48 0.00
CA TYR A 98 -2.99 -17.71 -0.64
C TYR A 98 -4.00 -16.68 -0.13
N LEU A 99 -4.33 -15.69 -0.94
CA LEU A 99 -5.18 -14.54 -0.57
C LEU A 99 -6.67 -14.88 -0.45
N LEU A 100 -7.00 -16.17 -0.34
CA LEU A 100 -8.34 -16.62 0.02
C LEU A 100 -8.58 -16.50 1.54
N ASN A 101 -7.51 -16.56 2.33
CA ASN A 101 -7.58 -16.55 3.78
C ASN A 101 -7.01 -15.24 4.33
N LEU A 102 -7.75 -14.57 5.21
CA LEU A 102 -7.33 -13.31 5.82
C LEU A 102 -5.95 -13.39 6.52
N PRO A 103 -5.60 -14.43 7.30
CA PRO A 103 -4.27 -14.51 7.93
C PRO A 103 -3.12 -14.75 6.94
N GLU A 104 -3.41 -15.25 5.73
CA GLU A 104 -2.40 -15.35 4.67
C GLU A 104 -2.23 -14.00 3.96
N GLU A 105 -3.32 -13.26 3.78
CA GLU A 105 -3.32 -11.92 3.21
C GLU A 105 -2.55 -10.93 4.10
N GLU A 106 -2.80 -10.91 5.41
CA GLU A 106 -2.05 -10.07 6.36
C GLU A 106 -0.56 -10.40 6.34
N ARG A 107 -0.20 -11.69 6.31
CA ARG A 107 1.21 -12.10 6.20
C ARG A 107 1.84 -11.77 4.86
N ALA A 108 1.06 -11.75 3.78
CA ALA A 108 1.54 -11.27 2.48
C ALA A 108 1.83 -9.77 2.54
N ALA A 109 0.92 -8.97 3.12
CA ALA A 109 1.12 -7.54 3.32
C ALA A 109 2.35 -7.25 4.20
N GLU A 110 2.56 -8.01 5.29
CA GLU A 110 3.76 -7.91 6.13
C GLU A 110 5.05 -8.28 5.36
N ALA A 111 4.99 -9.29 4.50
CA ALA A 111 6.13 -9.67 3.66
C ALA A 111 6.45 -8.58 2.63
N ILE A 112 5.43 -7.98 2.01
CA ILE A 112 5.58 -6.85 1.09
C ILE A 112 6.15 -5.63 1.83
N ALA A 113 5.65 -5.34 3.03
CA ALA A 113 6.18 -4.28 3.87
C ALA A 113 7.65 -4.53 4.25
N ARG A 114 8.05 -5.79 4.45
CA ARG A 114 9.45 -6.15 4.73
C ARG A 114 10.35 -5.86 3.53
N ILE A 115 9.97 -6.28 2.31
CA ILE A 115 10.79 -5.99 1.12
C ILE A 115 10.84 -4.50 0.81
N LEU A 116 9.77 -3.74 1.09
CA LEU A 116 9.74 -2.28 0.92
C LEU A 116 10.62 -1.53 1.93
N ARG A 117 10.96 -2.13 3.08
CA ARG A 117 11.89 -1.52 4.06
C ARG A 117 13.32 -1.54 3.58
N TYR A 118 13.69 -2.56 2.80
CA TYR A 118 15.03 -2.66 2.26
C TYR A 118 15.08 -1.80 0.98
N GLY A 119 16.05 -0.89 0.90
CA GLY A 119 16.39 -0.25 -0.36
C GLY A 119 16.90 -1.30 -1.35
N PRO A 120 17.02 -0.96 -2.65
CA PRO A 120 17.51 -1.87 -3.67
C PRO A 120 18.77 -2.58 -3.18
N ALA A 121 18.78 -3.91 -3.27
CA ALA A 121 19.86 -4.78 -2.79
C ALA A 121 21.24 -4.24 -3.24
N GLY A 122 21.89 -3.50 -2.34
CA GLY A 122 23.02 -2.63 -2.67
C GLY A 122 23.32 -1.56 -1.62
N GLY A 123 22.38 -1.24 -0.72
CA GLY A 123 22.64 -0.45 0.48
C GLY A 123 22.79 -1.33 1.72
N GLU A 124 24.04 -1.51 2.15
CA GLU A 124 24.54 -2.06 3.41
C GLU A 124 23.86 -3.31 4.02
N GLU A 125 24.60 -4.42 3.98
CA GLU A 125 24.51 -5.50 4.95
C GLU A 125 24.64 -4.95 6.38
N GLU A 126 23.55 -4.89 7.13
CA GLU A 126 23.60 -5.03 8.59
C GLU A 126 22.29 -5.63 9.10
N ALA A 127 22.26 -6.97 9.04
CA ALA A 127 21.36 -7.76 9.85
C ALA A 127 21.71 -7.56 11.33
N ALA A 128 21.16 -6.53 11.96
CA ALA A 128 21.09 -6.43 13.40
C ALA A 128 19.86 -7.20 13.90
N ASP A 129 20.15 -8.41 14.33
CA ASP A 129 19.33 -9.26 15.19
C ASP A 129 18.79 -8.45 16.39
N ILE A 130 17.51 -8.09 16.36
CA ILE A 130 16.83 -7.52 17.53
C ILE A 130 16.28 -8.70 18.35
N ASP A 131 17.18 -9.29 19.14
CA ASP A 131 16.82 -10.02 20.35
C ASP A 131 16.15 -9.05 21.32
N THR A 132 14.88 -9.30 21.62
CA THR A 132 14.09 -8.49 22.55
C THR A 132 14.45 -8.87 23.98
N SER A 133 15.57 -8.34 24.46
CA SER A 133 15.96 -8.38 25.87
C SER A 133 15.82 -6.98 26.47
N THR A 134 14.78 -6.85 27.30
CA THR A 134 14.41 -5.70 28.14
C THR A 134 15.58 -5.16 28.95
N ASP A 135 15.88 -3.86 28.84
CA ASP A 135 16.42 -3.12 29.98
C ASP A 135 15.99 -1.64 29.93
N ASP A 136 15.46 -1.19 31.06
CA ASP A 136 14.94 0.14 31.32
C ASP A 136 16.05 1.19 31.22
N THR A 137 15.90 2.18 30.32
CA THR A 137 16.61 3.46 30.44
C THR A 137 15.72 4.63 30.05
N ASP A 138 15.43 5.43 31.06
CA ASP A 138 14.76 6.72 31.07
C ASP A 138 15.48 7.72 30.15
N VAL A 139 14.78 8.28 29.16
CA VAL A 139 15.29 9.37 28.30
C VAL A 139 14.26 10.50 28.29
N GLU A 140 14.70 11.62 28.85
CA GLU A 140 13.95 12.86 29.02
C GLU A 140 13.47 13.45 27.68
N VAL A 141 12.22 13.91 27.67
CA VAL A 141 11.60 14.68 26.57
C VAL A 141 12.12 16.11 26.60
N THR A 142 12.80 16.54 25.54
CA THR A 142 13.00 17.96 25.24
C THR A 142 12.13 18.34 24.05
N ASP A 143 11.08 19.10 24.32
CA ASP A 143 10.31 19.86 23.33
C ASP A 143 11.21 20.90 22.67
N ASP A 144 11.34 20.87 21.34
CA ASP A 144 11.68 22.06 20.57
C ASP A 144 10.83 22.15 19.30
N ALA A 145 10.15 23.28 19.20
CA ALA A 145 9.17 23.62 18.19
C ALA A 145 9.85 24.37 17.05
N GLY A 146 9.64 23.92 15.81
CA GLY A 146 10.05 24.65 14.62
C GLY A 146 9.34 24.13 13.38
N GLY A 147 8.20 24.75 13.05
CA GLY A 147 7.34 24.35 11.95
C GLY A 147 7.80 24.86 10.58
N GLU A 148 7.34 24.19 9.53
CA GLU A 148 7.07 24.79 8.24
C GLU A 148 5.80 24.14 7.67
N GLU A 149 4.77 24.95 7.53
CA GLU A 149 3.42 24.59 7.09
C GLU A 149 3.37 24.72 5.56
N VAL A 150 3.23 23.59 4.85
CA VAL A 150 3.01 23.61 3.39
C VAL A 150 1.54 23.94 3.13
N VAL A 151 1.29 25.19 2.75
CA VAL A 151 -0.04 25.66 2.34
C VAL A 151 -0.29 25.19 0.91
N ILE A 152 -1.26 24.29 0.73
CA ILE A 152 -1.81 23.94 -0.59
C ILE A 152 -3.14 24.71 -0.73
N ASP A 153 -3.18 25.64 -1.67
CA ASP A 153 -4.34 26.50 -1.98
C ASP A 153 -5.43 25.69 -2.69
N ASP A 154 -6.61 25.61 -2.08
CA ASP A 154 -7.74 24.75 -2.46
C ASP A 154 -8.78 25.49 -3.34
N THR A 155 -8.34 26.35 -4.25
CA THR A 155 -9.23 27.28 -5.00
C THR A 155 -9.30 27.09 -6.52
N THR A 156 -8.99 25.91 -7.06
CA THR A 156 -9.41 25.60 -8.45
C THR A 156 -10.77 24.91 -8.47
N ASN A 157 -11.80 25.75 -8.36
CA ASN A 157 -13.15 25.40 -8.76
C ASN A 157 -13.13 25.12 -10.28
N VAL A 158 -13.29 23.86 -10.69
CA VAL A 158 -13.52 23.53 -12.10
C VAL A 158 -14.98 23.85 -12.40
N ASP A 159 -15.23 25.04 -12.93
CA ASP A 159 -16.54 25.42 -13.44
C ASP A 159 -16.93 24.48 -14.58
N ILE A 160 -17.92 23.63 -14.34
CA ILE A 160 -18.59 22.85 -15.37
C ILE A 160 -19.70 23.75 -15.91
N GLU A 161 -19.43 24.44 -17.01
CA GLU A 161 -20.49 25.11 -17.78
C GLU A 161 -21.51 24.06 -18.26
N THR A 162 -22.77 24.41 -18.10
CA THR A 162 -23.97 23.58 -18.31
C THR A 162 -24.16 23.17 -19.77
#